data_AF-A6GJQ0-F1
#
_entry.id   AF-A6GJQ0-F1
#
_cell.length_a   1.000
_cell.length_b   1.000
_cell.length_c   1.000
_cell.angle_alpha   90.00
_cell.angle_beta   90.00
_cell.angle_gamma   90.00
#
_symmetry.space_group_name_H-M   'P 1'
#
loop_
_entity.id
_entity.type
_entity.pdbx_description
1 polymer ?
#
loop_
_entity_poly.entity_id
_entity_poly.type
_entity_poly.pdbx_seq_one_letter_code
_entity_poly.pdbx_strand_id
1 'polypeptide(L)'
;MSVQVIIVNGRRWGVEFSGFSSPLRAVALADEGDDDEHDDEPRGAAARPELRLRPWTCADHLRTLREHLRSGSAGLELDSDRYADAVLDHATMTPATPSTAETSAHDRDAGRPLDPEHRRALALWWANGLEPDRDPEAEVPDREGWLSLGEAGSVELRGLTWGERLAAQRAALVDTGEGLEFDPVAYLEAMLERCVVQMRPARDLDSLDSRATRILLSAVTELNHPSRDDDPLLGLPAHLAASALRLCASLGWTLERILGTPAAEVSRLLSLLDAVEGPASEHRGPSFGARSRPRPAPRPSARPRMADHPDAVVLVFGEDEGAP
;
A
#
# COMPACT_ATOMS: atom_id res chain seq x y z
N MET A 1 -0.15 -11.24 32.36
CA MET A 1 -0.93 -10.85 31.18
C MET A 1 -1.79 -9.68 31.61
N SER A 2 -1.75 -8.57 30.88
CA SER A 2 -2.60 -7.41 31.16
C SER A 2 -3.93 -7.61 30.44
N VAL A 3 -5.04 -7.35 31.13
CA VAL A 3 -6.35 -7.25 30.46
C VAL A 3 -6.49 -5.81 30.00
N GLN A 4 -6.71 -5.62 28.70
CA GLN A 4 -6.98 -4.31 28.11
C GLN A 4 -8.45 -4.23 27.72
N VAL A 5 -9.03 -3.04 27.82
CA VAL A 5 -10.39 -2.79 27.33
C VAL A 5 -10.30 -2.07 26.00
N ILE A 6 -10.90 -2.64 24.96
CA ILE A 6 -11.00 -2.03 23.63
C ILE A 6 -12.45 -1.83 23.24
N ILE A 7 -12.72 -0.84 22.41
CA ILE A 7 -14.04 -0.60 21.81
C ILE A 7 -13.96 -0.93 20.33
N VAL A 8 -14.74 -1.90 19.88
CA VAL A 8 -14.78 -2.32 18.48
C VAL A 8 -16.24 -2.34 18.04
N ASN A 9 -16.56 -1.54 17.01
CA ASN A 9 -17.92 -1.33 16.52
C ASN A 9 -18.92 -0.97 17.64
N GLY A 10 -18.55 -0.03 18.51
CA GLY A 10 -19.38 0.41 19.65
C GLY A 10 -19.46 -0.57 20.83
N ARG A 11 -18.86 -1.76 20.73
CA ARG A 11 -18.90 -2.76 21.81
C ARG A 11 -17.58 -2.81 22.58
N ARG A 12 -17.68 -2.83 23.91
CA ARG A 12 -16.55 -2.99 24.84
C ARG A 12 -16.13 -4.46 24.93
N TRP A 13 -14.83 -4.71 24.78
CA TRP A 13 -14.21 -6.02 24.89
C TRP A 13 -13.08 -5.98 25.90
N GLY A 14 -13.07 -6.95 26.83
CA GLY A 14 -11.90 -7.27 27.62
C GLY A 14 -11.02 -8.22 26.81
N VAL A 15 -9.87 -7.74 26.36
CA VAL A 15 -8.90 -8.51 25.59
C VAL A 15 -7.67 -8.82 26.42
N GLU A 16 -7.20 -10.06 26.32
CA GLU A 16 -6.00 -10.56 26.98
C GLU A 16 -5.12 -11.21 25.92
N PHE A 17 -3.94 -10.62 25.69
CA PHE A 17 -2.92 -11.14 24.77
C PHE A 17 -1.54 -10.64 25.20
N SER A 18 -0.47 -11.29 24.72
CA SER A 18 0.94 -10.94 25.01
C SER A 18 1.68 -10.44 23.78
N GLY A 19 0.95 -9.94 22.79
CA GLY A 19 1.46 -9.65 21.43
C GLY A 19 0.71 -10.45 20.36
N PHE A 20 0.79 -10.01 19.10
CA PHE A 20 0.07 -10.62 17.98
C PHE A 20 0.60 -12.00 17.56
N SER A 21 1.78 -12.37 18.07
CA SER A 21 2.35 -13.71 17.96
C SER A 21 1.71 -14.73 18.92
N SER A 22 0.88 -14.27 19.87
CA SER A 22 0.16 -15.11 20.85
C SER A 22 -1.34 -15.13 20.58
N PRO A 23 -2.07 -16.20 20.96
CA PRO A 23 -3.52 -16.22 20.84
C PRO A 23 -4.19 -15.06 21.60
N LEU A 24 -5.20 -14.46 20.97
CA LEU A 24 -6.07 -13.47 21.60
C LEU A 24 -7.15 -14.19 22.38
N ARG A 25 -7.39 -13.75 23.62
CA ARG A 25 -8.58 -14.10 24.39
C ARG A 25 -9.44 -12.85 24.56
N ALA A 26 -10.70 -12.93 24.16
CA ALA A 26 -11.63 -11.81 24.19
C ALA A 26 -12.94 -12.19 24.87
N VAL A 27 -13.39 -11.32 25.76
CA VAL A 27 -14.66 -11.45 26.48
C VAL A 27 -15.45 -10.17 26.26
N ALA A 28 -16.70 -10.28 25.80
CA ALA A 28 -17.56 -9.12 25.68
C ALA A 28 -17.88 -8.55 27.07
N LEU A 29 -17.72 -7.25 27.23
CA LEU A 29 -18.12 -6.55 28.45
C LEU A 29 -19.57 -6.09 28.33
N ALA A 30 -20.23 -5.97 29.48
CA ALA A 30 -21.55 -5.34 29.51
C ALA A 30 -21.38 -3.87 29.10
N ASP A 31 -22.38 -3.35 28.38
CA ASP A 31 -22.49 -1.92 28.16
C ASP A 31 -22.91 -1.33 29.50
N GLU A 32 -21.92 -0.89 30.29
CA GLU A 32 -22.19 -0.08 31.47
C GLU A 32 -22.82 1.21 30.94
N GLY A 33 -24.15 1.30 31.01
CA GLY A 33 -24.83 2.56 30.80
C GLY A 33 -24.17 3.62 31.69
N ASP A 34 -24.09 4.85 31.18
CA ASP A 34 -23.42 6.04 31.74
C ASP A 34 -23.77 6.43 33.20
N ASP A 35 -24.46 5.57 33.95
CA ASP A 35 -24.94 5.86 35.30
C ASP A 35 -24.13 5.09 36.35
N ASP A 36 -23.39 5.87 37.14
CA ASP A 36 -22.76 5.60 38.45
C ASP A 36 -21.25 5.27 38.47
N GLU A 37 -20.46 6.33 38.73
CA GLU A 37 -19.08 6.34 39.25
C GLU A 37 -19.00 5.65 40.63
N HIS A 38 -19.24 4.34 40.73
CA HIS A 38 -18.92 3.57 41.93
C HIS A 38 -17.86 2.50 41.61
N ASP A 39 -16.69 2.69 42.21
CA ASP A 39 -15.50 1.82 42.23
C ASP A 39 -15.76 0.44 42.88
N ASP A 40 -16.83 -0.26 42.49
CA ASP A 40 -17.08 -1.62 42.94
C ASP A 40 -16.39 -2.62 42.00
N GLU A 41 -15.30 -3.22 42.51
CA GLU A 41 -14.67 -4.41 41.93
C GLU A 41 -15.74 -5.41 41.47
N PRO A 42 -15.63 -5.99 40.26
CA PRO A 42 -16.66 -6.85 39.70
C PRO A 42 -16.80 -8.16 40.49
N ARG A 43 -17.63 -8.13 41.54
CA ARG A 43 -17.98 -9.29 42.36
C ARG A 43 -19.12 -10.06 41.72
N GLY A 44 -18.75 -11.09 40.98
CA GLY A 44 -19.67 -12.12 40.50
C GLY A 44 -19.45 -12.41 39.02
N ALA A 45 -18.35 -13.07 38.67
CA ALA A 45 -18.06 -13.48 37.31
C ALA A 45 -19.02 -14.60 36.87
N ALA A 46 -20.23 -14.23 36.44
CA ALA A 46 -20.98 -15.07 35.53
C ALA A 46 -20.06 -15.40 34.34
N ALA A 47 -19.93 -16.68 34.01
CA ALA A 47 -19.05 -17.13 32.93
C ALA A 47 -19.55 -16.56 31.60
N ARG A 48 -18.95 -15.46 31.14
CA ARG A 48 -19.28 -14.79 29.88
C ARG A 48 -18.74 -15.60 28.69
N PRO A 49 -19.38 -15.52 27.51
CA PRO A 49 -18.86 -16.18 26.32
C PRO A 49 -17.46 -15.65 25.99
N GLU A 50 -16.53 -16.57 25.80
CA GLU A 50 -15.13 -16.28 25.51
C GLU A 50 -14.81 -16.66 24.07
N LEU A 51 -14.25 -15.72 23.33
CA LEU A 51 -13.72 -15.92 21.98
C LEU A 51 -12.20 -16.01 22.05
N ARG A 52 -11.63 -17.06 21.48
CA ARG A 52 -10.18 -17.18 21.29
C ARG A 52 -9.83 -17.18 19.82
N LEU A 53 -8.95 -16.27 19.42
CA LEU A 53 -8.40 -16.21 18.07
C LEU A 53 -6.94 -16.66 18.09
N ARG A 54 -6.54 -17.48 17.11
CA ARG A 54 -5.13 -17.84 16.92
C ARG A 54 -4.34 -16.63 16.37
N PRO A 55 -2.99 -16.64 16.48
CA PRO A 55 -2.16 -15.70 15.73
C PRO A 55 -2.51 -15.74 14.24
N TRP A 56 -2.67 -14.56 13.65
CA TRP A 56 -2.97 -14.38 12.23
C TRP A 56 -1.67 -14.01 11.52
N THR A 57 -1.23 -14.85 10.59
CA THR A 57 0.11 -14.76 9.99
C THR A 57 0.11 -14.00 8.66
N CYS A 58 1.29 -13.59 8.16
CA CYS A 58 1.42 -13.00 6.82
C CYS A 58 0.92 -13.94 5.72
N ALA A 59 1.22 -15.24 5.83
CA ALA A 59 0.69 -16.23 4.90
C ALA A 59 -0.85 -16.30 4.93
N ASP A 60 -1.45 -16.26 6.13
CA ASP A 60 -2.90 -16.21 6.28
C ASP A 60 -3.49 -14.93 5.66
N HIS A 61 -2.82 -13.80 5.86
CA HIS A 61 -3.21 -12.51 5.26
C HIS A 61 -3.24 -12.58 3.74
N LEU A 62 -2.12 -12.95 3.10
CA LEU A 62 -1.98 -12.93 1.65
C LEU A 62 -2.92 -13.96 1.00
N ARG A 63 -3.03 -15.16 1.58
CA ARG A 63 -3.99 -16.17 1.11
C ARG A 63 -5.43 -15.66 1.17
N THR A 64 -5.85 -15.09 2.30
CA THR A 64 -7.23 -14.63 2.48
C THR A 64 -7.53 -13.39 1.63
N LEU A 65 -6.55 -12.50 1.44
CA LEU A 65 -6.67 -11.37 0.50
C LEU A 65 -6.87 -11.90 -0.93
N ARG A 66 -6.11 -12.90 -1.36
CA ARG A 66 -6.25 -13.47 -2.71
C ARG A 66 -7.64 -14.06 -2.95
N GLU A 67 -8.23 -14.67 -1.92
CA GLU A 67 -9.56 -15.28 -2.00
C GLU A 67 -10.72 -14.25 -1.99
N HIS A 68 -10.51 -13.06 -1.41
CA HIS A 68 -11.60 -12.13 -1.08
C HIS A 68 -11.41 -10.70 -1.59
N LEU A 69 -10.28 -10.38 -2.19
CA LEU A 69 -10.03 -9.14 -2.91
C LEU A 69 -10.52 -9.28 -4.36
N ARG A 70 -11.27 -8.29 -4.84
CA ARG A 70 -11.84 -8.30 -6.20
C ARG A 70 -11.65 -6.97 -6.89
N SER A 71 -11.59 -7.01 -8.22
CA SER A 71 -11.70 -5.82 -9.07
C SER A 71 -13.18 -5.41 -9.15
N GLY A 72 -13.54 -4.36 -8.42
CA GLY A 72 -14.85 -3.74 -8.42
C GLY A 72 -14.93 -2.48 -9.28
N SER A 73 -16.09 -1.82 -9.24
CA SER A 73 -16.33 -0.64 -10.09
C SER A 73 -15.56 0.61 -9.66
N ALA A 74 -15.16 0.66 -8.39
CA ALA A 74 -14.39 1.76 -7.80
C ALA A 74 -12.90 1.43 -7.64
N GLY A 75 -12.44 0.27 -8.15
CA GLY A 75 -11.08 -0.22 -7.97
C GLY A 75 -11.05 -1.55 -7.21
N LEU A 76 -10.02 -1.76 -6.39
CA LEU A 76 -9.91 -2.97 -5.58
C LEU A 76 -10.87 -2.91 -4.38
N GLU A 77 -11.75 -3.90 -4.28
CA GLU A 77 -12.75 -4.02 -3.23
C GLU A 77 -12.48 -5.29 -2.40
N LEU A 78 -12.41 -5.16 -1.08
CA LEU A 78 -12.25 -6.26 -0.15
C LEU A 78 -13.61 -6.71 0.42
N ASP A 79 -13.98 -7.97 0.20
CA ASP A 79 -15.10 -8.61 0.90
C ASP A 79 -14.72 -8.83 2.38
N SER A 80 -14.93 -7.79 3.18
CA SER A 80 -14.49 -7.72 4.59
C SER A 80 -15.24 -8.71 5.47
N ASP A 81 -16.49 -9.05 5.12
CA ASP A 81 -17.27 -10.05 5.85
C ASP A 81 -16.67 -11.45 5.65
N ARG A 82 -16.35 -11.83 4.41
CA ARG A 82 -15.68 -13.12 4.15
C ARG A 82 -14.27 -13.16 4.73
N TYR A 83 -13.55 -12.04 4.68
CA TYR A 83 -12.25 -11.93 5.33
C TYR A 83 -12.35 -12.17 6.84
N ALA A 84 -13.33 -11.56 7.49
CA ALA A 84 -13.57 -11.75 8.92
C ALA A 84 -14.00 -13.20 9.23
N ASP A 85 -14.84 -13.80 8.39
CA ASP A 85 -15.25 -15.19 8.53
C ASP A 85 -14.06 -16.15 8.41
N ALA A 86 -13.12 -15.92 7.49
CA ALA A 86 -11.90 -16.72 7.37
C ALA A 86 -11.00 -16.64 8.62
N VAL A 87 -10.97 -15.50 9.31
CA VAL A 87 -10.29 -15.36 10.61
C VAL A 87 -11.05 -16.15 11.70
N LEU A 88 -12.38 -16.07 11.70
CA LEU A 88 -13.25 -16.73 12.66
C LEU A 88 -13.34 -18.25 12.46
N ASP A 89 -13.07 -18.78 11.27
CA ASP A 89 -13.04 -20.22 10.98
C ASP A 89 -12.01 -20.98 11.83
N HIS A 90 -11.00 -20.26 12.33
CA HIS A 90 -9.99 -20.78 13.24
C HIS A 90 -10.21 -20.39 14.70
N ALA A 91 -11.32 -19.72 15.02
CA ALA A 91 -11.64 -19.31 16.36
C ALA A 91 -12.17 -20.48 17.19
N THR A 92 -11.89 -20.47 18.49
CA THR A 92 -12.58 -21.34 19.45
C THR A 92 -13.48 -20.50 20.34
N MET A 93 -14.71 -20.97 20.53
CA MET A 93 -15.71 -20.29 21.36
C MET A 93 -16.01 -21.17 22.57
N THR A 94 -15.82 -20.60 23.77
CA THR A 94 -16.27 -21.24 25.00
C THR A 94 -17.62 -20.63 25.37
N PRO A 95 -18.73 -21.40 25.34
CA PRO A 95 -20.04 -20.87 25.67
C PRO A 95 -20.10 -20.48 27.15
N ALA A 96 -20.96 -19.50 27.45
CA ALA A 96 -21.27 -19.15 28.82
C ALA A 96 -21.77 -20.37 29.60
N THR A 97 -21.23 -20.62 30.80
CA THR A 97 -21.74 -21.69 31.65
C THR A 97 -23.10 -21.21 32.20
N PRO A 98 -24.20 -21.97 32.01
CA PRO A 98 -25.50 -21.57 32.53
C PRO A 98 -25.42 -21.50 34.05
N SER A 99 -25.50 -20.29 34.59
CA SER A 99 -25.58 -20.09 36.04
C SER A 99 -26.89 -20.68 36.54
N THR A 100 -26.82 -21.67 37.42
CA THR A 100 -27.99 -22.28 38.10
C THR A 100 -28.52 -21.41 39.24
N ALA A 101 -27.90 -20.25 39.51
CA ALA A 101 -28.35 -19.31 40.52
C ALA A 101 -29.43 -18.38 39.96
N GLU A 102 -30.49 -18.15 40.74
CA GLU A 102 -31.60 -17.23 40.45
C GLU A 102 -31.07 -15.89 39.93
N THR A 103 -31.09 -15.74 38.61
CA THR A 103 -30.34 -14.72 37.89
C THR A 103 -31.13 -13.40 37.88
N SER A 104 -30.57 -12.37 38.51
CA SER A 104 -31.09 -10.99 38.46
C SER A 104 -31.29 -10.54 37.01
N ALA A 105 -32.25 -9.65 36.76
CA ALA A 105 -32.59 -9.20 35.39
C ALA A 105 -31.39 -8.61 34.62
N HIS A 106 -30.39 -8.06 35.31
CA HIS A 106 -29.14 -7.55 34.73
C HIS A 106 -28.19 -8.64 34.21
N ASP A 107 -28.22 -9.85 34.76
CA ASP A 107 -27.34 -10.95 34.33
C ASP A 107 -27.88 -11.72 33.11
N ARG A 108 -29.12 -11.44 32.66
CA ARG A 108 -29.71 -12.15 31.51
C ARG A 108 -29.03 -11.80 30.19
N ASP A 109 -28.45 -10.62 30.07
CA ASP A 109 -27.78 -10.21 28.82
C ASP A 109 -26.35 -10.80 28.71
N ALA A 110 -25.74 -11.15 29.85
CA ALA A 110 -24.39 -11.74 29.89
C ALA A 110 -24.33 -13.17 29.30
N GLY A 111 -25.46 -13.87 29.21
CA GLY A 111 -25.57 -15.20 28.61
C GLY A 111 -25.99 -15.21 27.14
N ARG A 112 -26.24 -14.04 26.53
CA ARG A 112 -26.67 -13.96 25.13
C ARG A 112 -25.51 -14.37 24.20
N PRO A 113 -25.76 -15.21 23.18
CA PRO A 113 -24.74 -15.53 22.19
C PRO A 113 -24.20 -14.23 21.56
N LEU A 114 -22.89 -14.20 21.37
CA LEU A 114 -22.20 -13.08 20.72
C LEU A 114 -22.75 -12.90 19.31
N ASP A 115 -23.23 -11.68 19.05
CA ASP A 115 -23.75 -11.28 17.76
C ASP A 115 -22.65 -11.42 16.67
N PRO A 116 -22.95 -12.03 15.49
CA PRO A 116 -21.96 -12.26 14.45
C PRO A 116 -21.22 -10.99 13.98
N GLU A 117 -21.91 -9.86 13.87
CA GLU A 117 -21.32 -8.59 13.42
C GLU A 117 -20.19 -8.13 14.35
N HIS A 118 -20.45 -8.13 15.66
CA HIS A 118 -19.44 -7.77 16.66
C HIS A 118 -18.24 -8.72 16.67
N ARG A 119 -18.46 -10.02 16.42
CA ARG A 119 -17.36 -10.99 16.30
C ARG A 119 -16.51 -10.73 15.06
N ARG A 120 -17.13 -10.42 13.93
CA ARG A 120 -16.41 -10.07 12.69
C ARG A 120 -15.60 -8.80 12.85
N ALA A 121 -16.17 -7.77 13.46
CA ALA A 121 -15.45 -6.53 13.73
C ALA A 121 -14.20 -6.78 14.60
N LEU A 122 -14.32 -7.60 15.65
CA LEU A 122 -13.17 -8.00 16.49
C LEU A 122 -12.14 -8.83 15.71
N ALA A 123 -12.60 -9.75 14.84
CA ALA A 123 -11.71 -10.54 14.00
C ALA A 123 -10.92 -9.68 13.01
N LEU A 124 -11.56 -8.68 12.40
CA LEU A 124 -10.89 -7.70 11.54
C LEU A 124 -9.91 -6.83 12.32
N TRP A 125 -10.26 -6.38 13.52
CA TRP A 125 -9.33 -5.63 14.38
C TRP A 125 -8.07 -6.47 14.70
N TRP A 126 -8.25 -7.74 15.07
CA TRP A 126 -7.16 -8.67 15.37
C TRP A 126 -6.27 -8.94 14.16
N ALA A 127 -6.90 -9.23 13.01
CA ALA A 127 -6.18 -9.46 11.76
C ALA A 127 -5.46 -8.19 11.30
N ASN A 128 -5.99 -6.99 11.52
CA ASN A 128 -5.27 -5.76 11.16
C ASN A 128 -4.06 -5.45 12.05
N GLY A 129 -3.83 -6.17 13.15
CA GLY A 129 -2.66 -5.91 14.00
C GLY A 129 -2.68 -4.52 14.66
N LEU A 130 -3.87 -3.96 14.90
CA LEU A 130 -4.05 -2.63 15.51
C LEU A 130 -3.86 -2.71 17.02
N GLU A 131 -2.87 -2.00 17.53
CA GLU A 131 -2.73 -1.82 18.98
C GLU A 131 -3.72 -0.76 19.47
N PRO A 132 -4.38 -0.98 20.62
CA PRO A 132 -5.11 0.09 21.27
C PRO A 132 -4.11 1.19 21.65
N ASP A 133 -4.48 2.44 21.39
CA ASP A 133 -3.69 3.64 21.76
C ASP A 133 -2.43 3.94 20.93
N ARG A 134 -2.19 3.22 19.82
CA ARG A 134 -1.06 3.53 18.92
C ARG A 134 -1.55 4.09 17.59
N ASP A 135 -1.05 5.28 17.26
CA ASP A 135 -1.31 5.93 15.98
C ASP A 135 -0.83 5.04 14.82
N PRO A 136 -1.72 4.65 13.88
CA PRO A 136 -1.36 3.82 12.75
C PRO A 136 -0.35 4.47 11.79
N GLU A 137 -0.21 5.80 11.77
CA GLU A 137 0.61 6.53 10.80
C GLU A 137 2.05 6.83 11.28
N ALA A 138 2.38 6.59 12.55
CA ALA A 138 3.58 7.16 13.16
C ALA A 138 4.93 6.50 12.78
N GLU A 139 4.97 5.38 12.04
CA GLU A 139 6.19 4.56 11.92
C GLU A 139 6.43 3.95 10.53
N VAL A 140 6.11 4.66 9.44
CA VAL A 140 6.53 4.21 8.10
C VAL A 140 7.74 5.02 7.64
N PRO A 141 8.96 4.43 7.61
CA PRO A 141 10.12 5.09 7.02
C PRO A 141 9.86 5.34 5.53
N ASP A 142 10.07 6.57 5.09
CA ASP A 142 9.98 7.01 3.69
C ASP A 142 11.19 6.56 2.85
N ARG A 143 12.10 5.75 3.42
CA ARG A 143 13.43 5.50 2.89
C ARG A 143 13.87 4.05 3.03
N GLU A 144 14.75 3.65 2.13
CA GLU A 144 15.49 2.40 2.20
C GLU A 144 16.25 2.27 3.53
N GLY A 145 16.41 1.03 3.99
CA GLY A 145 17.18 0.71 5.20
C GLY A 145 16.42 -0.17 6.18
N TRP A 146 16.82 -0.11 7.44
CA TRP A 146 16.30 -0.96 8.50
C TRP A 146 14.97 -0.44 9.05
N LEU A 147 13.95 -1.29 8.98
CA LEU A 147 12.63 -1.11 9.58
C LEU A 147 12.49 -2.01 10.81
N SER A 148 12.00 -1.45 11.92
CA SER A 148 11.65 -2.21 13.11
C SER A 148 10.24 -2.80 12.97
N LEU A 149 10.11 -4.09 13.26
CA LEU A 149 8.85 -4.84 13.30
C LEU A 149 8.42 -5.16 14.74
N GLY A 150 8.97 -4.46 15.73
CA GLY A 150 8.72 -4.70 17.15
C GLY A 150 9.39 -5.99 17.66
N GLU A 151 8.65 -6.80 18.42
CA GLU A 151 9.13 -8.09 18.97
C GLU A 151 9.56 -9.08 17.88
N ALA A 152 8.98 -8.89 16.70
CA ALA A 152 9.23 -9.65 15.50
C ALA A 152 10.71 -9.46 15.03
N GLY A 153 11.34 -8.32 15.35
CA GLY A 153 12.73 -8.00 14.99
C GLY A 153 12.82 -6.84 14.01
N SER A 154 13.78 -6.88 13.10
CA SER A 154 14.00 -5.84 12.09
C SER A 154 14.16 -6.44 10.71
N VAL A 155 13.79 -5.66 9.68
CA VAL A 155 13.88 -6.02 8.27
C VAL A 155 14.60 -4.93 7.52
N GLU A 156 15.54 -5.28 6.65
CA GLU A 156 16.17 -4.33 5.74
C GLU A 156 15.37 -4.29 4.44
N LEU A 157 14.91 -3.10 4.08
CA LEU A 157 14.12 -2.83 2.90
C LEU A 157 14.90 -2.02 1.86
N ARG A 158 14.64 -2.31 0.59
CA ARG A 158 15.05 -1.49 -0.56
C ARG A 158 13.88 -1.23 -1.49
N GLY A 159 13.94 -0.13 -2.25
CA GLY A 159 12.96 0.13 -3.29
C GLY A 159 13.10 -0.84 -4.46
N LEU A 160 11.99 -1.07 -5.17
CA LEU A 160 12.05 -1.71 -6.47
C LEU A 160 12.59 -0.74 -7.51
N THR A 161 13.54 -1.20 -8.30
CA THR A 161 13.89 -0.53 -9.55
C THR A 161 12.71 -0.57 -10.52
N TRP A 162 12.67 0.36 -11.48
CA TRP A 162 11.61 0.39 -12.49
C TRP A 162 11.48 -0.94 -13.27
N GLY A 163 12.61 -1.56 -13.62
CA GLY A 163 12.63 -2.86 -14.31
C GLY A 163 12.03 -3.99 -13.46
N GLU A 164 12.29 -3.98 -12.16
CA GLU A 164 11.70 -4.94 -11.22
C GLU A 164 10.20 -4.72 -11.04
N ARG A 165 9.73 -3.46 -10.98
CA ARG A 165 8.30 -3.14 -10.94
C ARG A 165 7.57 -3.67 -12.17
N LEU A 166 8.10 -3.44 -13.37
CA LEU A 166 7.54 -3.97 -14.61
C LEU A 166 7.57 -5.51 -14.64
N ALA A 167 8.64 -6.14 -14.15
CA ALA A 167 8.74 -7.58 -14.08
C ALA A 167 7.71 -8.19 -13.11
N ALA A 168 7.56 -7.60 -11.91
CA ALA A 168 6.56 -8.00 -10.93
C ALA A 168 5.14 -7.79 -11.47
N GLN A 169 4.88 -6.65 -12.11
CA GLN A 169 3.57 -6.36 -12.71
C GLN A 169 3.21 -7.38 -13.80
N ARG A 170 4.16 -7.76 -14.65
CA ARG A 170 3.93 -8.78 -15.69
C ARG A 170 3.71 -10.17 -15.10
N ALA A 171 4.46 -10.53 -14.07
CA ALA A 171 4.30 -11.81 -13.38
C ALA A 171 2.94 -11.91 -12.66
N ALA A 172 2.37 -10.78 -12.27
CA ALA A 172 1.05 -10.67 -11.67
C ALA A 172 -0.11 -10.71 -12.69
N LEU A 173 0.15 -10.80 -14.00
CA LEU A 173 -0.91 -10.99 -14.99
C LEU A 173 -1.25 -12.47 -15.12
N VAL A 174 -2.52 -12.80 -14.87
CA VAL A 174 -3.06 -14.16 -14.95
C VAL A 174 -3.96 -14.27 -16.17
N ASP A 175 -3.77 -15.29 -17.00
CA ASP A 175 -4.67 -15.60 -18.11
C ASP A 175 -5.91 -16.32 -17.60
N THR A 176 -7.07 -15.67 -17.72
CA THR A 176 -8.37 -16.21 -17.29
C THR A 176 -9.12 -16.92 -18.41
N GLY A 177 -8.55 -16.94 -19.63
CA GLY A 177 -9.23 -17.39 -20.85
C GLY A 177 -10.16 -16.34 -21.49
N GLU A 178 -10.60 -15.34 -20.72
CA GLU A 178 -11.33 -14.16 -21.23
C GLU A 178 -10.39 -12.96 -21.48
N GLY A 179 -9.17 -13.03 -20.95
CA GLY A 179 -8.14 -12.02 -21.09
C GLY A 179 -7.08 -12.16 -20.01
N LEU A 180 -6.16 -11.19 -19.97
CA LEU A 180 -5.21 -11.06 -18.87
C LEU A 180 -5.87 -10.24 -17.76
N GLU A 181 -5.95 -10.80 -16.57
CA GLU A 181 -6.38 -10.12 -15.35
C GLU A 181 -5.16 -9.84 -14.46
N PHE A 182 -5.18 -8.70 -13.76
CA PHE A 182 -4.13 -8.35 -12.82
C PHE A 182 -4.44 -8.92 -11.43
N ASP A 183 -3.56 -9.79 -10.91
CA ASP A 183 -3.61 -10.31 -9.54
C ASP A 183 -2.83 -9.36 -8.61
N PRO A 184 -3.52 -8.50 -7.84
CA PRO A 184 -2.85 -7.56 -6.93
C PRO A 184 -2.07 -8.25 -5.80
N VAL A 185 -2.47 -9.46 -5.41
CA VAL A 185 -1.79 -10.19 -4.32
C VAL A 185 -0.51 -10.84 -4.83
N ALA A 186 -0.53 -11.40 -6.04
CA ALA A 186 0.71 -11.85 -6.69
C ALA A 186 1.71 -10.69 -6.89
N TYR A 187 1.22 -9.50 -7.23
CA TYR A 187 2.06 -8.31 -7.30
C TYR A 187 2.67 -7.92 -5.94
N LEU A 188 1.87 -7.97 -4.87
CA LEU A 188 2.31 -7.68 -3.51
C LEU A 188 3.34 -8.69 -3.00
N GLU A 189 3.14 -9.98 -3.26
CA GLU A 189 4.11 -11.05 -2.97
C GLU A 189 5.43 -10.83 -3.72
N ALA A 190 5.36 -10.53 -5.02
CA ALA A 190 6.53 -10.23 -5.83
C ALA A 190 7.27 -8.97 -5.36
N MET A 191 6.55 -8.00 -4.78
CA MET A 191 7.11 -6.80 -4.17
C MET A 191 7.82 -7.13 -2.86
N LEU A 192 7.18 -7.88 -1.96
CA LEU A 192 7.78 -8.35 -0.71
C LEU A 192 9.07 -9.14 -0.95
N GLU A 193 9.04 -10.11 -1.87
CA GLU A 193 10.18 -10.97 -2.21
C GLU A 193 11.41 -10.16 -2.64
N ARG A 194 11.19 -9.05 -3.37
CA ARG A 194 12.28 -8.23 -3.93
C ARG A 194 12.72 -7.11 -3.00
N CYS A 195 11.80 -6.53 -2.23
CA CYS A 195 12.08 -5.42 -1.32
C CYS A 195 12.75 -5.87 -0.04
N VAL A 196 12.44 -7.08 0.46
CA VAL A 196 13.06 -7.61 1.68
C VAL A 196 14.46 -8.13 1.36
N VAL A 197 15.49 -7.40 1.81
CA VAL A 197 16.89 -7.79 1.61
C VAL A 197 17.32 -8.83 2.63
N GLN A 198 17.00 -8.60 3.91
CA GLN A 198 17.28 -9.53 5.00
C GLN A 198 16.43 -9.23 6.24
N MET A 199 16.28 -10.23 7.12
CA MET A 199 15.58 -10.13 8.40
C MET A 199 16.49 -10.49 9.57
N ARG A 200 16.30 -9.80 10.70
CA ARG A 200 17.03 -10.02 11.96
C ARG A 200 16.05 -10.10 13.14
N PRO A 201 15.97 -11.24 13.85
CA PRO A 201 16.62 -12.52 13.55
C PRO A 201 16.16 -13.12 12.21
N ALA A 202 16.95 -14.04 11.66
CA ALA A 202 16.58 -14.76 10.44
C ALA A 202 15.30 -15.57 10.68
N ARG A 203 14.27 -15.32 9.88
CA ARG A 203 12.95 -15.94 9.98
C ARG A 203 12.22 -15.84 8.65
N ASP A 204 11.15 -16.61 8.53
CA ASP A 204 10.29 -16.61 7.36
C ASP A 204 9.29 -15.44 7.38
N LEU A 205 9.06 -14.80 6.24
CA LEU A 205 8.06 -13.74 6.08
C LEU A 205 6.65 -14.27 6.34
N ASP A 206 6.38 -15.50 5.93
CA ASP A 206 5.08 -16.15 6.10
C ASP A 206 4.68 -16.29 7.57
N SER A 207 5.67 -16.32 8.47
CA SER A 207 5.48 -16.48 9.92
C SER A 207 5.26 -15.18 10.70
N LEU A 208 5.31 -14.02 10.04
CA LEU A 208 5.07 -12.72 10.67
C LEU A 208 3.66 -12.66 11.26
N ASP A 209 3.52 -12.13 12.47
CA ASP A 209 2.21 -11.82 13.05
C ASP A 209 1.52 -10.65 12.32
N SER A 210 0.24 -10.42 12.62
CA SER A 210 -0.58 -9.41 11.94
C SER A 210 -0.03 -7.99 12.06
N ARG A 211 0.54 -7.62 13.22
CA ARG A 211 1.13 -6.29 13.41
C ARG A 211 2.40 -6.12 12.58
N ALA A 212 3.32 -7.08 12.66
CA ALA A 212 4.54 -7.05 11.86
C ALA A 212 4.22 -7.08 10.35
N THR A 213 3.20 -7.86 9.96
CA THR A 213 2.70 -7.91 8.58
C THR A 213 2.17 -6.56 8.14
N ARG A 214 1.32 -5.89 8.93
CA ARG A 214 0.80 -4.55 8.60
C ARG A 214 1.93 -3.54 8.39
N ILE A 215 2.86 -3.47 9.35
CA ILE A 215 4.00 -2.53 9.30
C ILE A 215 4.83 -2.79 8.03
N LEU A 216 5.14 -4.05 7.74
CA LEU A 216 5.91 -4.42 6.55
C LEU A 216 5.17 -4.08 5.26
N LEU A 217 3.90 -4.47 5.14
CA LEU A 217 3.09 -4.20 3.95
C LEU A 217 2.97 -2.71 3.69
N SER A 218 2.66 -1.92 4.73
CA SER A 218 2.58 -0.46 4.63
C SER A 218 3.90 0.17 4.20
N ALA A 219 5.03 -0.24 4.80
CA ALA A 219 6.34 0.27 4.42
C ALA A 219 6.74 -0.10 3.00
N VAL A 220 6.47 -1.33 2.56
CA VAL A 220 6.79 -1.78 1.21
C VAL A 220 5.90 -1.10 0.17
N THR A 221 4.62 -0.84 0.48
CA THR A 221 3.75 -0.06 -0.41
C THR A 221 4.14 1.40 -0.50
N GLU A 222 4.49 2.04 0.61
CA GLU A 222 4.93 3.45 0.64
C GLU A 222 6.26 3.62 -0.09
N LEU A 223 7.25 2.76 0.19
CA LEU A 223 8.57 2.79 -0.46
C LEU A 223 8.49 2.62 -1.99
N ASN A 224 7.43 1.95 -2.47
CA ASN A 224 7.21 1.72 -3.90
C ASN A 224 6.07 2.56 -4.48
N HIS A 225 5.48 3.45 -3.69
CA HIS A 225 4.49 4.37 -4.20
C HIS A 225 5.18 5.28 -5.23
N PRO A 226 4.68 5.38 -6.48
CA PRO A 226 5.29 6.26 -7.47
C PRO A 226 5.17 7.70 -6.96
N SER A 227 6.29 8.32 -6.62
CA SER A 227 6.27 9.74 -6.28
C SER A 227 6.01 10.53 -7.57
N ARG A 228 5.30 11.67 -7.48
CA ARG A 228 5.06 12.53 -8.66
C ARG A 228 6.36 13.06 -9.28
N ASP A 229 7.46 13.03 -8.52
CA ASP A 229 8.77 13.51 -8.92
C ASP A 229 9.71 12.36 -9.34
N ASP A 230 9.27 11.11 -9.28
CA ASP A 230 10.05 9.96 -9.76
C ASP A 230 10.12 10.06 -11.29
N ASP A 231 11.28 10.47 -11.82
CA ASP A 231 11.52 10.39 -13.26
C ASP A 231 11.68 8.89 -13.63
N PRO A 232 10.70 8.28 -14.33
CA PRO A 232 10.75 6.88 -14.74
C PRO A 232 11.96 6.55 -15.66
N LEU A 233 12.65 7.57 -16.18
CA LEU A 233 13.87 7.40 -16.96
C LEU A 233 15.12 7.25 -16.09
N LEU A 234 15.12 7.72 -14.83
CA LEU A 234 16.29 7.64 -13.93
C LEU A 234 16.70 6.19 -13.61
N GLY A 235 15.78 5.23 -13.76
CA GLY A 235 16.04 3.79 -13.56
C GLY A 235 16.43 3.02 -14.82
N LEU A 236 16.43 3.65 -16.00
CA LEU A 236 16.70 2.97 -17.28
C LEU A 236 18.17 3.15 -17.70
N PRO A 237 18.80 2.13 -18.31
CA PRO A 237 20.04 2.31 -19.04
C PRO A 237 19.94 3.47 -20.04
N ALA A 238 20.97 4.32 -20.14
CA ALA A 238 20.92 5.56 -20.92
C ALA A 238 20.43 5.39 -22.37
N HIS A 239 20.77 4.27 -23.02
CA HIS A 239 20.29 3.96 -24.37
C HIS A 239 18.78 3.69 -24.42
N LEU A 240 18.22 3.00 -23.42
CA LEU A 240 16.77 2.75 -23.34
C LEU A 240 16.01 4.03 -22.98
N ALA A 241 16.54 4.85 -22.07
CA ALA A 241 15.96 6.16 -21.79
C ALA A 241 15.93 7.04 -23.04
N ALA A 242 17.04 7.09 -23.79
CA ALA A 242 17.13 7.82 -25.05
C ALA A 242 16.17 7.27 -26.12
N SER A 243 16.07 5.94 -26.26
CA SER A 243 15.12 5.31 -27.18
C SER A 243 13.66 5.60 -26.80
N ALA A 244 13.32 5.55 -25.51
CA ALA A 244 11.97 5.86 -25.03
C ALA A 244 11.62 7.34 -25.27
N LEU A 245 12.52 8.27 -24.93
CA LEU A 245 12.35 9.69 -25.23
C LEU A 245 12.20 9.97 -26.73
N ARG A 246 12.98 9.28 -27.58
CA ARG A 246 12.89 9.39 -29.03
C ARG A 246 11.53 8.92 -29.53
N LEU A 247 11.03 7.79 -29.04
CA LEU A 247 9.68 7.31 -29.35
C LEU A 247 8.61 8.29 -28.87
N CYS A 248 8.73 8.86 -27.67
CA CYS A 248 7.80 9.88 -27.17
C CYS A 248 7.73 11.07 -28.13
N ALA A 249 8.90 11.60 -28.51
CA ALA A 249 9.02 12.76 -29.38
C ALA A 249 8.46 12.50 -30.79
N SER A 250 8.77 11.35 -31.38
CA SER A 250 8.39 11.05 -32.76
C SER A 250 6.94 10.61 -32.90
N LEU A 251 6.35 9.97 -31.89
CA LEU A 251 4.98 9.44 -31.93
C LEU A 251 3.95 10.33 -31.19
N GLY A 252 4.41 11.31 -30.39
CA GLY A 252 3.57 12.07 -29.47
C GLY A 252 2.99 11.21 -28.35
N TRP A 253 3.64 10.09 -28.03
CA TRP A 253 3.19 9.15 -27.01
C TRP A 253 3.74 9.53 -25.64
N THR A 254 2.99 9.19 -24.59
CA THR A 254 3.51 9.29 -23.22
C THR A 254 4.52 8.17 -22.96
N LEU A 255 5.40 8.41 -21.99
CA LEU A 255 6.40 7.42 -21.60
C LEU A 255 5.76 6.14 -21.06
N GLU A 256 4.68 6.26 -20.30
CA GLU A 256 3.88 5.12 -19.82
C GLU A 256 3.35 4.26 -20.98
N ARG A 257 2.86 4.90 -22.04
CA ARG A 257 2.38 4.18 -23.23
C ARG A 257 3.50 3.40 -23.91
N ILE A 258 4.71 3.96 -23.99
CA ILE A 258 5.86 3.28 -24.57
C ILE A 258 6.32 2.12 -23.70
N LEU A 259 6.38 2.32 -22.38
CA LEU A 259 6.79 1.30 -21.43
C LEU A 259 5.75 0.16 -21.31
N GLY A 260 4.47 0.46 -21.54
CA GLY A 260 3.39 -0.52 -21.64
C GLY A 260 3.30 -1.26 -22.99
N THR A 261 4.06 -0.85 -24.00
CA THR A 261 4.01 -1.47 -25.34
C THR A 261 4.83 -2.76 -25.38
N PRO A 262 4.36 -3.84 -26.05
CA PRO A 262 5.14 -5.07 -26.22
C PRO A 262 6.51 -4.81 -26.86
N ALA A 263 7.56 -5.47 -26.36
CA ALA A 263 8.93 -5.22 -26.78
C ALA A 263 9.17 -5.42 -28.29
N ALA A 264 8.48 -6.40 -28.90
CA ALA A 264 8.54 -6.62 -30.34
C ALA A 264 7.99 -5.42 -31.13
N GLU A 265 6.93 -4.79 -30.64
CA GLU A 265 6.32 -3.62 -31.27
C GLU A 265 7.17 -2.37 -31.04
N VAL A 266 7.72 -2.17 -29.84
CA VAL A 266 8.72 -1.11 -29.58
C VAL A 266 9.92 -1.24 -30.51
N SER A 267 10.45 -2.46 -30.67
CA SER A 267 11.58 -2.74 -31.58
C SER A 267 11.23 -2.47 -33.04
N ARG A 268 10.01 -2.83 -33.46
CA ARG A 268 9.49 -2.53 -34.79
C ARG A 268 9.37 -1.03 -35.02
N LEU A 269 8.80 -0.28 -34.07
CA LEU A 269 8.65 1.17 -34.14
C LEU A 269 10.00 1.88 -34.20
N LEU A 270 10.97 1.45 -33.39
CA LEU A 270 12.34 1.95 -33.45
C LEU A 270 12.98 1.68 -34.82
N SER A 271 12.79 0.48 -35.37
CA SER A 271 13.30 0.12 -36.70
C SER A 271 12.66 0.96 -37.81
N LEU A 272 11.36 1.27 -37.69
CA LEU A 272 10.65 2.15 -38.63
C LEU A 272 11.14 3.60 -38.50
N LEU A 273 11.38 4.09 -37.29
CA LEU A 273 11.97 5.41 -37.07
C LEU A 273 13.38 5.49 -37.66
N ASP A 274 14.22 4.47 -37.47
CA ASP A 274 15.55 4.42 -38.08
C ASP A 274 15.48 4.40 -39.62
N ALA A 275 14.47 3.75 -40.20
CA ALA A 275 14.26 3.73 -41.65
C ALA A 275 13.76 5.07 -42.22
N VAL A 276 12.95 5.82 -41.47
CA VAL A 276 12.38 7.11 -41.87
C VAL A 276 13.37 8.26 -41.64
N GLU A 277 14.07 8.25 -40.51
CA GLU A 277 15.09 9.24 -40.17
C GLU A 277 16.36 9.02 -41.02
N GLY A 278 16.61 7.77 -41.44
CA GLY A 278 17.70 7.36 -42.31
C GLY A 278 19.09 7.70 -41.75
N PRO A 279 20.18 7.27 -42.41
CA PRO A 279 21.52 7.75 -42.10
C PRO A 279 21.70 9.18 -42.63
N ALA A 280 21.11 10.17 -41.97
CA ALA A 280 21.36 11.58 -42.26
C ALA A 280 22.42 12.17 -41.32
N SER A 281 23.71 11.79 -41.51
CA SER A 281 24.89 12.68 -41.52
C SER A 281 26.22 11.97 -41.21
N GLU A 282 26.76 11.22 -42.17
CA GLU A 282 28.23 11.17 -42.36
C GLU A 282 28.75 12.38 -43.18
N HIS A 283 27.93 13.41 -43.41
CA HIS A 283 28.33 14.65 -44.11
C HIS A 283 27.82 15.93 -43.41
N ARG A 284 28.20 16.13 -42.14
CA ARG A 284 28.31 17.49 -41.56
C ARG A 284 29.31 17.56 -40.39
N GLY A 285 30.55 17.17 -40.67
CA GLY A 285 31.72 17.85 -40.11
C GLY A 285 31.92 19.22 -40.77
N PRO A 286 32.71 20.14 -40.19
CA PRO A 286 32.65 21.57 -40.45
C PRO A 286 33.29 21.93 -41.80
N SER A 287 32.48 22.22 -42.82
CA SER A 287 32.99 22.82 -44.06
C SER A 287 32.88 24.35 -43.98
N PHE A 288 34.01 24.97 -43.68
CA PHE A 288 34.34 26.35 -44.05
C PHE A 288 34.23 26.49 -45.58
N GLY A 289 33.04 26.82 -46.08
CA GLY A 289 32.78 27.17 -47.46
C GLY A 289 32.42 28.64 -47.57
N ALA A 290 33.44 29.49 -47.71
CA ALA A 290 33.29 30.91 -47.96
C ALA A 290 32.43 31.19 -49.21
N ARG A 291 31.30 31.88 -49.02
CA ARG A 291 30.81 32.88 -49.96
C ARG A 291 30.44 34.13 -49.19
N SER A 292 31.34 35.09 -49.30
CA SER A 292 31.26 36.45 -48.76
C SER A 292 29.95 37.14 -49.16
N ARG A 293 29.17 37.53 -48.15
CA ARG A 293 28.32 38.72 -48.20
C ARG A 293 28.72 39.63 -47.03
N PRO A 294 28.84 40.95 -47.25
CA PRO A 294 29.40 41.85 -46.25
C PRO A 294 28.50 41.92 -45.01
N ARG A 295 29.12 41.72 -43.85
CA ARG A 295 28.55 41.80 -42.51
C ARG A 295 28.13 43.26 -42.24
N PRO A 296 26.84 43.56 -41.99
CA PRO A 296 26.47 44.84 -41.40
C PRO A 296 26.97 44.88 -39.95
N ALA A 297 27.42 46.05 -39.51
CA ALA A 297 27.97 46.30 -38.18
C ALA A 297 27.03 45.85 -37.03
N PRO A 298 27.56 45.45 -35.87
CA PRO A 298 26.75 45.04 -34.73
C PRO A 298 25.96 46.24 -34.19
N ARG A 299 24.63 46.12 -34.17
CA ARG A 299 23.74 47.03 -33.42
C ARG A 299 23.65 46.55 -31.97
N PRO A 300 23.55 47.46 -30.99
CA PRO A 300 23.49 47.11 -29.58
C PRO A 300 22.22 46.33 -29.23
N SER A 301 22.37 45.42 -28.27
CA SER A 301 21.37 44.50 -27.71
C SER A 301 20.03 45.17 -27.42
N ALA A 302 19.00 44.82 -28.19
CA ALA A 302 17.61 45.04 -27.79
C ALA A 302 17.18 43.90 -26.88
N ARG A 303 16.69 44.24 -25.68
CA ARG A 303 16.04 43.28 -24.77
C ARG A 303 14.87 42.61 -25.51
N PRO A 304 14.66 41.30 -25.34
CA PRO A 304 13.53 40.61 -25.95
C PRO A 304 12.23 41.29 -25.51
N ARG A 305 11.36 41.61 -26.47
CA ARG A 305 10.07 42.24 -26.20
C ARG A 305 8.99 41.16 -26.25
N MET A 306 8.00 41.30 -25.38
CA MET A 306 6.87 40.36 -25.25
C MET A 306 6.06 40.14 -26.54
N ALA A 307 6.23 41.01 -27.55
CA ALA A 307 5.63 40.87 -28.88
C ALA A 307 6.32 39.82 -29.77
N ASP A 308 7.50 39.31 -29.39
CA ASP A 308 8.25 38.31 -30.15
C ASP A 308 7.79 36.86 -29.83
N HIS A 309 6.87 36.67 -28.86
CA HIS A 309 6.35 35.38 -28.41
C HIS A 309 4.81 35.42 -28.29
N PRO A 310 4.06 35.14 -29.38
CA PRO A 310 2.59 35.26 -29.41
C PRO A 310 1.85 34.22 -28.54
N ASP A 311 2.58 33.28 -27.94
CA ASP A 311 2.15 32.18 -27.09
C ASP A 311 2.53 32.35 -25.61
N ALA A 312 3.15 33.47 -25.23
CA ALA A 312 3.51 33.75 -23.84
C ALA A 312 2.29 34.18 -23.01
N VAL A 313 2.01 33.45 -21.92
CA VAL A 313 0.98 33.79 -20.92
C VAL A 313 1.63 34.46 -19.71
N VAL A 314 1.14 35.65 -19.33
CA VAL A 314 1.61 36.39 -18.15
C VAL A 314 0.77 35.96 -16.94
N LEU A 315 1.42 35.34 -15.95
CA LEU A 315 0.82 35.06 -14.64
C LEU A 315 1.13 36.24 -13.70
N VAL A 316 0.09 36.96 -13.28
CA VAL A 316 0.19 38.02 -12.27
C VAL A 316 -0.24 37.42 -10.93
N PHE A 317 0.68 37.38 -9.97
CA PHE A 317 0.35 37.06 -8.59
C PHE A 317 -0.10 38.36 -7.92
N GLY A 318 -1.37 38.41 -7.53
CA GLY A 318 -1.87 39.46 -6.63
C GLY A 318 -1.41 39.12 -5.21
N GLU A 319 -0.61 39.99 -4.63
CA GLU A 319 -0.40 40.00 -3.18
C GLU A 319 -1.71 40.49 -2.54
N ASP A 320 -2.42 39.58 -1.87
CA ASP A 320 -3.52 39.92 -0.96
C ASP A 320 -2.89 40.57 0.28
N GLU A 321 -2.59 41.87 0.17
CA GLU A 321 -2.36 42.71 1.33
C GLU A 321 -3.71 42.91 2.04
N GLY A 322 -3.89 42.16 3.12
CA GLY A 322 -4.96 42.38 4.08
C GLY A 322 -4.98 43.84 4.54
N ALA A 323 -6.11 44.50 4.28
CA ALA A 323 -6.45 45.79 4.86
C ALA A 323 -7.17 45.58 6.22
N PRO A 324 -7.06 46.54 7.14
CA PRO A 324 -7.14 46.35 8.60
C PRO A 324 -8.52 46.09 9.20
#